data_AF-A0A251TBU4-F1
#
_entry.id   AF-A0A251TBU4-F1
#
_cell.length_a   1.000
_cell.length_b   1.000
_cell.length_c   1.000
_cell.angle_alpha   90.00
_cell.angle_beta   90.00
_cell.angle_gamma   90.00
#
_symmetry.space_group_name_H-M   'P 1'
#
loop_
_entity.id
_entity.type
_entity.pdbx_description
1 polymer ?
#
loop_
_entity_poly.entity_id
_entity_poly.type
_entity_poly.pdbx_seq_one_letter_code
_entity_poly.pdbx_strand_id
1 'polypeptide(L)'
;MRTVPTETAAVELHTRFVPVLERAAALNKVVDLQDLLERYSFDNICKVAFNFDPGCLAGDGTFGSEFMKAFEEAAMLSFGRFMYILPGLYKIKKLLNVGSESKLQKSIATVHKFADDIIQSRITESTKEPKEDLLSRFMNISEYSPEFLRDIVTSFILAGRDSTSSALTWFFWILSSHPEVKLKILEELKTLRLSKSDQNSYEFDDLRQMHYLHAAISEAMRLFPPVPVDTKACLKPDVPERWLEEENGGGTVVYRPENPFKYPVFHGGARVCLGKEMAYTQMKLVAATIMEVFEVELEVVEKKVPEHVLSLTMRMKDGLKVRVRKR
;
A
#
# COMPACT_ATOMS: atom_id res chain seq x y z
N MET A 1 19.12 3.87 8.09
CA MET A 1 17.75 3.32 8.13
C MET A 1 16.96 3.43 6.81
N ARG A 2 17.36 4.26 5.82
CA ARG A 2 16.58 4.45 4.57
C ARG A 2 16.84 3.42 3.46
N THR A 3 18.00 2.75 3.48
CA THR A 3 18.41 1.78 2.45
C THR A 3 17.81 0.40 2.66
N VAL A 4 17.75 -0.07 3.92
CA VAL A 4 17.24 -1.42 4.29
C VAL A 4 15.84 -1.73 3.75
N PRO A 5 14.83 -0.83 3.84
CA PRO A 5 13.52 -1.08 3.23
C PRO A 5 13.59 -1.25 1.70
N THR A 6 14.50 -0.51 1.05
CA THR A 6 14.66 -0.54 -0.41
C THR A 6 15.36 -1.82 -0.87
N GLU A 7 16.42 -2.21 -0.17
CA GLU A 7 17.14 -3.47 -0.41
C GLU A 7 16.23 -4.68 -0.22
N THR A 8 15.47 -4.70 0.88
CA THR A 8 14.49 -5.77 1.16
C THR A 8 13.44 -5.86 0.06
N ALA A 9 12.88 -4.71 -0.35
CA ALA A 9 11.91 -4.63 -1.42
C ALA A 9 12.48 -5.10 -2.77
N ALA A 10 13.75 -4.78 -3.05
CA ALA A 10 14.44 -5.17 -4.28
C ALA A 10 14.72 -6.67 -4.31
N VAL A 11 15.17 -7.26 -3.20
CA VAL A 11 15.38 -8.71 -3.10
C VAL A 11 14.08 -9.46 -3.34
N GLU A 12 12.99 -9.08 -2.67
CA GLU A 12 11.68 -9.71 -2.86
C GLU A 12 11.19 -9.58 -4.30
N LEU A 13 11.40 -8.41 -4.91
CA LEU A 13 11.01 -8.12 -6.28
C LEU A 13 11.75 -9.01 -7.28
N HIS A 14 13.08 -9.10 -7.18
CA HIS A 14 13.91 -9.84 -8.14
C HIS A 14 13.90 -11.35 -7.92
N THR A 15 13.72 -11.83 -6.69
CA THR A 15 13.79 -13.27 -6.37
C THR A 15 12.43 -13.98 -6.45
N ARG A 16 11.31 -13.26 -6.34
CA ARG A 16 9.97 -13.86 -6.32
C ARG A 16 9.02 -13.25 -7.31
N PHE A 17 8.83 -11.93 -7.29
CA PHE A 17 7.83 -11.27 -8.16
C PHE A 17 8.21 -11.33 -9.65
N VAL A 18 9.44 -10.94 -10.01
CA VAL A 18 9.93 -11.00 -11.40
C VAL A 18 9.88 -12.42 -11.96
N PRO A 19 10.36 -13.47 -11.26
CA PRO A 19 10.22 -14.85 -11.72
C PRO A 19 8.78 -15.32 -11.94
N VAL A 20 7.80 -14.82 -11.19
CA VAL A 20 6.37 -15.11 -11.46
C VAL A 20 5.95 -14.51 -12.80
N LEU A 21 6.34 -13.27 -13.09
CA LEU A 21 6.05 -12.62 -14.38
C LEU A 21 6.83 -13.25 -15.54
N GLU A 22 8.10 -13.64 -15.35
CA GLU A 22 8.88 -14.35 -16.38
C GLU A 22 8.24 -15.69 -16.75
N ARG A 23 7.79 -16.46 -15.76
CA ARG A 23 7.06 -17.72 -16.00
C ARG A 23 5.74 -17.46 -16.75
N ALA A 24 5.00 -16.42 -16.37
CA ALA A 24 3.77 -16.05 -17.06
C ALA A 24 4.03 -15.63 -18.51
N ALA A 25 5.10 -14.87 -18.76
CA ALA A 25 5.52 -14.46 -20.11
C ALA A 25 5.90 -15.66 -20.97
N ALA A 26 6.72 -16.58 -20.44
CA ALA A 26 7.16 -17.78 -21.15
C ALA A 26 5.98 -18.71 -21.53
N LEU A 27 4.97 -18.79 -20.66
CA LEU A 27 3.76 -19.58 -20.89
C LEU A 27 2.65 -18.84 -21.64
N ASN A 28 2.89 -17.57 -22.00
CA ASN A 28 1.87 -16.68 -22.57
C ASN A 28 0.56 -16.72 -21.75
N LYS A 29 0.68 -16.68 -20.42
CA LYS A 29 -0.42 -16.81 -19.47
C LYS A 29 -0.91 -15.43 -19.04
N VAL A 30 -2.23 -15.24 -19.02
CA VAL A 30 -2.86 -14.05 -18.41
C VAL A 30 -2.70 -14.12 -16.90
N VAL A 31 -2.25 -13.03 -16.29
CA VAL A 31 -2.13 -12.88 -14.84
C VAL A 31 -2.94 -11.69 -14.36
N ASP A 32 -3.33 -11.71 -13.10
CA ASP A 32 -3.92 -10.56 -12.44
C ASP A 32 -2.81 -9.74 -11.77
N LEU A 33 -2.45 -8.62 -12.36
CA LEU A 33 -1.39 -7.77 -11.85
C LEU A 33 -1.78 -7.15 -10.50
N GLN A 34 -3.07 -6.89 -10.24
CA GLN A 34 -3.52 -6.37 -8.95
C GLN A 34 -3.24 -7.38 -7.84
N ASP A 35 -3.61 -8.64 -8.04
CA ASP A 35 -3.38 -9.74 -7.08
C ASP A 35 -1.87 -9.97 -6.83
N LEU A 36 -1.05 -9.97 -7.88
CA LEU A 36 0.40 -10.10 -7.72
C LEU A 36 1.01 -8.92 -6.94
N LEU A 37 0.57 -7.69 -7.22
CA LEU A 37 1.01 -6.50 -6.51
C LEU A 37 0.57 -6.51 -5.05
N GLU A 38 -0.65 -6.97 -4.75
CA GLU A 38 -1.13 -7.12 -3.37
C GLU A 38 -0.28 -8.12 -2.58
N ARG A 39 0.04 -9.28 -3.17
CA ARG A 39 0.92 -10.29 -2.53
C ARG A 39 2.32 -9.76 -2.30
N TYR A 40 2.90 -9.08 -3.31
CA TYR A 40 4.20 -8.43 -3.17
C TYR A 40 4.20 -7.38 -2.06
N SER A 41 3.22 -6.47 -2.05
CA SER A 41 3.13 -5.41 -1.05
C SER A 41 2.94 -5.99 0.36
N PHE A 42 2.22 -7.11 0.49
CA PHE A 42 2.05 -7.81 1.75
C PHE A 42 3.35 -8.47 2.26
N ASP A 43 4.06 -9.20 1.42
CA ASP A 43 5.36 -9.80 1.79
C ASP A 43 6.36 -8.71 2.18
N ASN A 44 6.41 -7.64 1.39
CA ASN A 44 7.32 -6.51 1.61
C ASN A 44 7.03 -5.77 2.93
N ILE A 45 5.76 -5.43 3.22
CA ILE A 45 5.45 -4.73 4.48
C ILE A 45 5.73 -5.62 5.70
N CYS A 46 5.41 -6.92 5.63
CA CYS A 46 5.72 -7.85 6.71
C CYS A 46 7.22 -7.96 6.96
N LYS A 47 8.02 -8.00 5.88
CA LYS A 47 9.47 -8.11 5.98
C LYS A 47 10.11 -6.82 6.49
N VAL A 48 9.71 -5.67 5.96
CA VAL A 48 10.28 -4.38 6.32
C VAL A 48 9.87 -3.95 7.73
N ALA A 49 8.61 -4.15 8.11
CA ALA A 49 8.10 -3.69 9.41
C ALA A 49 8.40 -4.66 10.55
N PHE A 50 8.39 -5.97 10.28
CA PHE A 50 8.39 -7.00 11.33
C PHE A 50 9.46 -8.08 11.14
N ASN A 51 10.32 -7.96 10.12
CA ASN A 51 11.29 -9.00 9.72
C ASN A 51 10.66 -10.38 9.41
N PHE A 52 9.34 -10.43 9.25
CA PHE A 52 8.57 -11.65 9.03
C PHE A 52 8.42 -11.89 7.53
N ASP A 53 8.60 -13.14 7.07
CA ASP A 53 8.46 -13.52 5.67
C ASP A 53 7.20 -14.39 5.47
N PRO A 54 6.09 -13.81 4.96
CA PRO A 54 4.86 -14.55 4.70
C PRO A 54 4.89 -15.36 3.41
N GLY A 55 5.92 -15.24 2.56
CA GLY A 55 6.11 -16.07 1.36
C GLY A 55 4.93 -16.18 0.38
N CYS A 56 4.09 -15.15 0.22
CA CYS A 56 2.89 -15.21 -0.63
C CYS A 56 3.18 -15.35 -2.13
N LEU A 57 4.38 -14.99 -2.56
CA LEU A 57 4.87 -15.20 -3.92
C LEU A 57 5.80 -16.43 -4.07
N ALA A 58 6.09 -17.13 -2.98
CA ALA A 58 6.91 -18.35 -2.99
C ALA A 58 6.08 -19.60 -3.32
N GLY A 59 6.74 -20.62 -3.86
CA GLY A 59 6.12 -21.93 -4.11
C GLY A 59 4.94 -21.87 -5.08
N ASP A 60 3.79 -22.41 -4.66
CA ASP A 60 2.53 -22.39 -5.41
C ASP A 60 1.69 -21.11 -5.20
N GLY A 61 2.18 -20.18 -4.36
CA GLY A 61 1.50 -18.92 -4.06
C GLY A 61 0.22 -19.07 -3.22
N THR A 62 0.06 -20.18 -2.51
CA THR A 62 -1.07 -20.41 -1.59
C THR A 62 -0.76 -20.01 -0.15
N PHE A 63 0.51 -19.90 0.21
CA PHE A 63 0.95 -19.48 1.53
C PHE A 63 0.51 -18.02 1.78
N GLY A 64 -0.05 -17.74 2.95
CA GLY A 64 -0.65 -16.43 3.29
C GLY A 64 -2.01 -16.12 2.64
N SER A 65 -2.51 -16.91 1.68
CA SER A 65 -3.77 -16.64 0.98
C SER A 65 -5.00 -16.62 1.90
N GLU A 66 -5.04 -17.50 2.92
CA GLU A 66 -6.10 -17.54 3.92
C GLU A 66 -6.14 -16.25 4.74
N PHE A 67 -4.97 -15.77 5.19
CA PHE A 67 -4.86 -14.50 5.89
C PHE A 67 -5.31 -13.35 4.99
N MET A 68 -4.81 -13.27 3.76
CA MET A 68 -5.12 -12.18 2.83
C MET A 68 -6.62 -12.07 2.55
N LYS A 69 -7.29 -13.21 2.38
CA LYS A 69 -8.74 -13.30 2.21
C LYS A 69 -9.50 -12.89 3.48
N ALA A 70 -9.08 -13.38 4.65
CA ALA A 70 -9.69 -13.01 5.92
C ALA A 70 -9.52 -11.51 6.22
N PHE A 71 -8.35 -10.96 5.92
CA PHE A 71 -8.03 -9.56 6.10
C PHE A 71 -8.90 -8.66 5.21
N GLU A 72 -9.03 -9.01 3.94
CA GLU A 72 -9.90 -8.31 3.00
C GLU A 72 -11.38 -8.39 3.39
N GLU A 73 -11.85 -9.58 3.80
CA GLU A 73 -13.21 -9.77 4.30
C GLU A 73 -13.46 -8.94 5.56
N ALA A 74 -12.50 -8.90 6.49
CA ALA A 74 -12.59 -8.08 7.70
C ALA A 74 -12.67 -6.59 7.37
N ALA A 75 -11.84 -6.10 6.45
CA ALA A 75 -11.83 -4.70 6.00
C ALA A 75 -13.14 -4.33 5.32
N MET A 76 -13.63 -5.14 4.37
CA MET A 76 -14.88 -4.90 3.65
C MET A 76 -16.10 -4.92 4.58
N LEU A 77 -16.20 -5.92 5.47
CA LEU A 77 -17.34 -6.01 6.39
C LEU A 77 -17.30 -4.89 7.44
N SER A 78 -16.12 -4.47 7.88
CA SER A 78 -15.96 -3.32 8.77
C SER A 78 -16.39 -2.02 8.09
N PHE A 79 -15.98 -1.80 6.83
CA PHE A 79 -16.42 -0.65 6.05
C PHE A 79 -17.92 -0.69 5.74
N GLY A 80 -18.48 -1.87 5.46
CA GLY A 80 -19.90 -2.07 5.23
C GLY A 80 -20.79 -1.63 6.40
N ARG A 81 -20.25 -1.52 7.62
CA ARG A 81 -21.00 -0.98 8.77
C ARG A 81 -21.43 0.47 8.57
N PHE A 82 -20.67 1.27 7.82
CA PHE A 82 -21.03 2.65 7.49
C PHE A 82 -22.21 2.76 6.53
N MET A 83 -22.52 1.67 5.81
CA MET A 83 -23.59 1.63 4.79
C MET A 83 -24.90 1.03 5.33
N TYR A 84 -24.97 0.65 6.62
CA TYR A 84 -26.24 0.18 7.17
C TYR A 84 -27.26 1.31 7.24
N ILE A 85 -28.44 1.07 6.65
CA ILE A 85 -29.59 2.00 6.68
C ILE A 85 -29.92 2.45 8.11
N LEU A 86 -29.77 1.55 9.09
CA LEU A 86 -29.95 1.84 10.50
C LEU A 86 -28.59 1.74 11.21
N PRO A 87 -28.02 2.86 11.71
CA PRO A 87 -26.72 2.90 12.39
C PRO A 87 -26.57 1.95 13.60
N GLY A 88 -27.66 1.42 14.15
CA GLY A 88 -27.64 0.45 15.25
C GLY A 88 -27.74 -1.03 14.84
N LEU A 89 -28.05 -1.34 13.57
CA LEU A 89 -28.37 -2.70 13.13
C LEU A 89 -27.19 -3.67 13.29
N TYR A 90 -25.96 -3.17 13.07
CA TYR A 90 -24.75 -3.98 13.25
C TYR A 90 -24.59 -4.46 14.70
N LYS A 91 -25.02 -3.67 15.69
CA LYS A 91 -24.94 -4.05 17.12
C LYS A 91 -25.84 -5.24 17.41
N ILE A 92 -27.04 -5.28 16.82
CA ILE A 92 -27.97 -6.40 16.95
C ILE A 92 -27.40 -7.64 16.27
N LYS A 93 -26.91 -7.51 15.03
CA LYS A 93 -26.27 -8.62 14.30
C LYS A 93 -25.04 -9.17 15.04
N LYS A 94 -24.27 -8.28 15.67
CA LYS A 94 -23.09 -8.63 16.48
C LYS A 94 -23.50 -9.36 17.76
N LEU A 95 -24.53 -8.88 18.45
CA LEU A 95 -25.06 -9.52 19.66
C LEU A 95 -25.60 -10.93 19.38
N LEU A 96 -26.32 -11.11 18.27
CA LEU A 96 -26.86 -12.39 17.85
C LEU A 96 -25.83 -13.28 17.13
N ASN A 97 -24.66 -12.74 16.81
CA ASN A 97 -23.62 -13.38 16.01
C ASN A 97 -24.14 -13.99 14.70
N VAL A 98 -24.85 -13.19 13.90
CA VAL A 98 -25.48 -13.65 12.64
C VAL A 98 -25.00 -12.87 11.42
N GLY A 99 -24.99 -13.55 10.27
CA GLY A 99 -24.73 -12.94 8.97
C GLY A 99 -23.33 -12.32 8.86
N SER A 100 -23.27 -11.06 8.45
CA SER A 100 -22.03 -10.30 8.22
C SER A 100 -21.16 -10.18 9.47
N GLU A 101 -21.76 -10.04 10.65
CA GLU A 101 -20.99 -9.89 11.90
C GLU A 101 -20.34 -11.19 12.35
N SER A 102 -20.97 -12.35 12.07
CA SER A 102 -20.37 -13.66 12.33
C SER A 102 -19.18 -13.96 11.43
N LYS A 103 -19.31 -13.61 10.14
CA LYS A 103 -18.18 -13.69 9.20
C LYS A 103 -17.04 -12.80 9.67
N LEU A 104 -17.32 -11.52 9.95
CA LEU A 104 -16.34 -10.56 10.44
C LEU A 104 -15.62 -11.05 11.71
N GLN A 105 -16.34 -11.66 12.66
CA GLN A 105 -15.72 -12.23 13.85
C GLN A 105 -14.71 -13.34 13.51
N LYS A 106 -15.05 -14.24 12.57
CA LYS A 106 -14.14 -15.30 12.12
C LYS A 106 -12.93 -14.72 11.40
N SER A 107 -13.14 -13.75 10.51
CA SER A 107 -12.05 -13.13 9.75
C SER A 107 -11.11 -12.35 10.69
N ILE A 108 -11.64 -11.63 11.68
CA ILE A 108 -10.85 -10.97 12.74
C ILE A 108 -10.02 -11.99 13.53
N ALA A 109 -10.58 -13.15 13.87
CA ALA A 109 -9.83 -14.19 14.58
C ALA A 109 -8.62 -14.70 13.78
N THR A 110 -8.78 -14.92 12.47
CA THR A 110 -7.67 -15.27 11.58
C THR A 110 -6.62 -14.16 11.51
N VAL A 111 -7.04 -12.90 11.39
CA VAL A 111 -6.12 -11.75 11.37
C VAL A 111 -5.34 -11.62 12.67
N HIS A 112 -6.03 -11.76 13.82
CA HIS A 112 -5.41 -11.70 15.13
C HIS A 112 -4.40 -12.82 15.34
N LYS A 113 -4.76 -14.05 14.97
CA LYS A 113 -3.85 -15.20 15.06
C LYS A 113 -2.55 -14.94 14.29
N PHE A 114 -2.65 -14.43 13.06
CA PHE A 114 -1.48 -14.14 12.26
C PHE A 114 -0.61 -13.02 12.85
N ALA A 115 -1.24 -11.95 13.36
CA ALA A 115 -0.52 -10.88 14.04
C ALA A 115 0.17 -11.38 15.33
N ASP A 116 -0.47 -12.28 16.08
CA ASP A 116 0.11 -12.94 17.25
C ASP A 116 1.31 -13.83 16.84
N ASP A 117 1.22 -14.56 15.73
CA ASP A 117 2.33 -15.36 15.19
C ASP A 117 3.55 -14.48 14.84
N ILE A 118 3.33 -13.31 14.24
CA ILE A 118 4.39 -12.32 13.97
C ILE A 118 5.05 -11.86 15.27
N ILE A 119 4.24 -11.45 16.26
CA ILE A 119 4.72 -10.96 17.55
C ILE A 119 5.54 -12.05 18.26
N GLN A 120 5.03 -13.28 18.29
CA GLN A 120 5.67 -14.41 18.95
C GLN A 120 6.99 -14.80 18.27
N SER A 121 7.01 -14.81 16.93
CA SER A 121 8.24 -15.03 16.15
C SER A 121 9.29 -13.98 16.53
N ARG A 122 8.86 -12.72 16.67
CA ARG A 122 9.77 -11.62 16.96
C ARG A 122 10.32 -11.62 18.37
N ILE A 123 9.49 -11.92 19.37
CA ILE A 123 9.92 -12.11 20.76
C ILE A 123 10.99 -13.22 20.81
N THR A 124 10.76 -14.32 20.10
CA THR A 124 11.70 -15.45 20.06
C THR A 124 13.02 -15.07 19.40
N GLU A 125 13.01 -14.33 18.29
CA GLU A 125 14.23 -13.87 17.61
C GLU A 125 15.02 -12.83 18.42
N SER A 126 14.34 -11.90 19.09
CA SER A 126 14.98 -10.84 19.89
C SER A 126 15.84 -11.40 21.03
N THR A 127 15.54 -12.62 21.51
CA THR A 127 16.36 -13.29 22.53
C THR A 127 17.67 -13.88 21.97
N LYS A 128 17.77 -14.08 20.65
CA LYS A 128 18.91 -14.73 19.98
C LYS A 128 19.80 -13.73 19.25
N GLU A 129 19.22 -12.80 18.51
CA GLU A 129 19.93 -11.75 17.79
C GLU A 129 19.10 -10.45 17.78
N PRO A 130 19.52 -9.39 18.50
CA PRO A 130 18.81 -8.11 18.49
C PRO A 130 19.01 -7.42 17.14
N LYS A 131 18.09 -7.67 16.20
CA LYS A 131 17.94 -6.84 14.98
C LYS A 131 17.06 -5.64 15.31
N GLU A 132 17.34 -4.47 14.77
CA GLU A 132 16.42 -3.33 14.87
C GLU A 132 15.43 -3.32 13.70
N ASP A 133 14.15 -3.53 14.01
CA ASP A 133 13.02 -3.31 13.10
C ASP A 133 11.92 -2.48 13.79
N LEU A 134 10.85 -2.15 13.06
CA LEU A 134 9.83 -1.28 13.60
C LEU A 134 9.11 -1.89 14.81
N LEU A 135 8.83 -3.20 14.79
CA LEU A 135 8.18 -3.88 15.91
C LEU A 135 9.04 -3.88 17.17
N SER A 136 10.34 -4.16 17.04
CA SER A 136 11.29 -4.13 18.18
C SER A 136 11.34 -2.76 18.84
N ARG A 137 11.21 -1.67 18.07
CA ARG A 137 11.11 -0.31 18.64
C ARG A 137 9.85 -0.10 19.45
N PHE A 138 8.71 -0.67 19.04
CA PHE A 138 7.47 -0.61 19.82
C PHE A 138 7.52 -1.51 21.07
N MET A 139 8.16 -2.67 20.99
CA MET A 139 8.40 -3.55 22.14
C MET A 139 9.34 -2.94 23.19
N ASN A 140 10.22 -2.02 22.77
CA ASN A 140 11.13 -1.33 23.70
C ASN A 140 10.49 -0.13 24.40
N ILE A 141 9.23 0.22 24.08
CA ILE A 141 8.47 1.22 24.85
C ILE A 141 8.01 0.53 26.13
N SER A 142 8.35 1.12 27.28
CA SER A 142 7.90 0.64 28.60
C SER A 142 6.37 0.58 28.62
N GLU A 143 5.82 -0.60 28.99
CA GLU A 143 4.38 -0.90 29.05
C GLU A 143 3.66 -1.00 27.69
N TYR A 144 3.99 -2.00 26.87
CA TYR A 144 3.13 -2.40 25.75
C TYR A 144 2.17 -3.53 26.18
N SER A 145 0.92 -3.47 25.72
CA SER A 145 -0.02 -4.60 25.83
C SER A 145 0.08 -5.47 24.55
N PRO A 146 -0.18 -6.79 24.64
CA PRO A 146 -0.25 -7.65 23.45
C PRO A 146 -1.25 -7.13 22.40
N GLU A 147 -2.37 -6.56 22.86
CA GLU A 147 -3.38 -5.95 21.99
C GLU A 147 -2.81 -4.73 21.24
N PHE A 148 -2.04 -3.88 21.93
CA PHE A 148 -1.40 -2.74 21.30
C PHE A 148 -0.45 -3.17 20.17
N LEU A 149 0.39 -4.18 20.38
CA LEU A 149 1.26 -4.70 19.32
C LEU A 149 0.46 -5.29 18.16
N ARG A 150 -0.62 -6.00 18.46
CA ARG A 150 -1.51 -6.56 17.44
C ARG A 150 -2.15 -5.48 16.59
N ASP A 151 -2.59 -4.38 17.21
CA ASP A 151 -3.16 -3.23 16.53
C ASP A 151 -2.12 -2.54 15.64
N ILE A 152 -0.87 -2.42 16.12
CA ILE A 152 0.24 -1.91 15.31
C ILE A 152 0.48 -2.81 14.10
N VAL A 153 0.64 -4.12 14.30
CA VAL A 153 0.88 -5.07 13.20
C VAL A 153 -0.25 -5.00 12.16
N THR A 154 -1.50 -5.06 12.62
CA THR A 154 -2.68 -4.99 11.76
C THR A 154 -2.75 -3.67 10.98
N SER A 155 -2.47 -2.55 11.65
CA SER A 155 -2.51 -1.21 11.03
C SER A 155 -1.44 -1.03 9.96
N PHE A 156 -0.22 -1.50 10.20
CA PHE A 156 0.87 -1.41 9.22
C PHE A 156 0.61 -2.30 8.00
N ILE A 157 0.10 -3.52 8.20
CA ILE A 157 -0.32 -4.41 7.10
C ILE A 157 -1.42 -3.74 6.26
N LEU A 158 -2.45 -3.18 6.92
CA LEU A 158 -3.57 -2.51 6.25
C LEU A 158 -3.09 -1.33 5.39
N ALA A 159 -2.25 -0.49 5.98
CA ALA A 159 -1.76 0.72 5.32
C ALA A 159 -0.82 0.40 4.16
N GLY A 160 0.10 -0.57 4.31
CA GLY A 160 1.15 -0.86 3.33
C GLY A 160 0.70 -1.71 2.14
N ARG A 161 -0.17 -2.70 2.37
CA ARG A 161 -0.61 -3.66 1.34
C ARG A 161 -1.53 -3.00 0.30
N ASP A 162 -2.70 -2.54 0.75
CA ASP A 162 -3.81 -2.23 -0.16
C ASP A 162 -3.61 -0.90 -0.88
N SER A 163 -3.00 0.09 -0.21
CA SER A 163 -2.81 1.43 -0.79
C SER A 163 -1.77 1.44 -1.91
N THR A 164 -0.63 0.77 -1.70
CA THR A 164 0.48 0.68 -2.65
C THR A 164 0.11 -0.14 -3.88
N SER A 165 -0.53 -1.30 -3.67
CA SER A 165 -0.98 -2.17 -4.76
C SER A 165 -2.08 -1.51 -5.61
N SER A 166 -3.06 -0.84 -4.98
CA SER A 166 -4.07 -0.04 -5.67
C SER A 166 -3.43 1.06 -6.53
N ALA A 167 -2.50 1.85 -5.97
CA ALA A 167 -1.82 2.93 -6.69
C ALA A 167 -1.09 2.42 -7.94
N LEU A 168 -0.32 1.32 -7.81
CA LEU A 168 0.41 0.71 -8.92
C LEU A 168 -0.54 0.13 -9.97
N THR A 169 -1.63 -0.49 -9.54
CA THR A 169 -2.64 -1.06 -10.45
C THR A 169 -3.25 0.04 -11.32
N TRP A 170 -3.69 1.15 -10.72
CA TRP A 170 -4.22 2.30 -11.47
C TRP A 170 -3.16 2.96 -12.35
N PHE A 171 -1.92 3.04 -11.89
CA PHE A 171 -0.79 3.53 -12.69
C PHE A 171 -0.61 2.70 -13.97
N PHE A 172 -0.53 1.36 -13.88
CA PHE A 172 -0.36 0.50 -15.06
C PHE A 172 -1.58 0.54 -15.99
N TRP A 173 -2.79 0.64 -15.43
CA TRP A 173 -4.00 0.79 -16.23
C TRP A 173 -4.00 2.12 -17.01
N ILE A 174 -3.68 3.25 -16.37
CA ILE A 174 -3.56 4.55 -17.07
C ILE A 174 -2.47 4.46 -18.14
N LEU A 175 -1.31 3.91 -17.80
CA LEU A 175 -0.16 3.84 -18.70
C LEU A 175 -0.44 3.04 -19.97
N SER A 176 -1.31 2.03 -19.90
CA SER A 176 -1.73 1.22 -21.05
C SER A 176 -2.34 2.04 -22.19
N SER A 177 -2.96 3.19 -21.85
CA SER A 177 -3.63 4.08 -22.79
C SER A 177 -2.80 5.32 -23.15
N HIS A 178 -1.57 5.44 -22.62
CA HIS A 178 -0.68 6.61 -22.79
C HIS A 178 0.74 6.17 -23.21
N PRO A 179 0.91 5.63 -24.43
CA PRO A 179 2.21 5.13 -24.91
C PRO A 179 3.31 6.21 -24.91
N GLU A 180 2.96 7.48 -25.11
CA GLU A 180 3.88 8.61 -25.05
C GLU A 180 4.44 8.85 -23.64
N VAL A 181 3.64 8.64 -22.60
CA VAL A 181 4.09 8.71 -21.20
C VAL A 181 4.99 7.53 -20.89
N LYS A 182 4.63 6.33 -21.34
CA LYS A 182 5.44 5.11 -21.22
C LYS A 182 6.83 5.30 -21.84
N LEU A 183 6.91 5.86 -23.05
CA LEU A 183 8.20 6.09 -23.73
C LEU A 183 9.09 7.07 -22.96
N LYS A 184 8.53 8.17 -22.43
CA LYS A 184 9.28 9.16 -21.63
C LYS A 184 9.83 8.56 -20.34
N ILE A 185 9.05 7.70 -19.67
CA ILE A 185 9.55 6.97 -18.50
C ILE A 185 10.69 6.03 -18.90
N LEU A 186 10.55 5.25 -19.97
CA LEU A 186 11.61 4.35 -20.44
C LEU A 186 12.89 5.10 -20.82
N GLU A 187 12.78 6.29 -21.42
CA GLU A 187 13.92 7.16 -21.72
C GLU A 187 14.61 7.68 -20.45
N GLU A 188 13.83 8.10 -19.43
CA GLU A 188 14.35 8.46 -18.11
C GLU A 188 15.13 7.29 -17.48
N LEU A 189 14.53 6.10 -17.43
CA LEU A 189 15.17 4.90 -16.85
C LEU A 189 16.45 4.52 -17.61
N LYS A 190 16.41 4.53 -18.95
CA LYS A 190 17.59 4.27 -19.78
C LYS A 190 18.73 5.25 -19.49
N THR A 191 18.41 6.52 -19.31
CA THR A 191 19.42 7.57 -19.04
C THR A 191 20.10 7.33 -17.69
N LEU A 192 19.33 6.96 -16.67
CA LEU A 192 19.86 6.63 -15.34
C LEU A 192 20.75 5.37 -15.40
N ARG A 193 20.36 4.34 -16.15
CA ARG A 193 21.15 3.10 -16.31
C ARG A 193 22.50 3.32 -17.00
N LEU A 194 22.55 4.17 -18.02
CA LEU A 194 23.79 4.47 -18.74
C LEU A 194 24.85 5.15 -17.85
N SER A 195 24.42 5.77 -16.76
CA SER A 195 25.31 6.41 -15.80
C SER A 195 25.90 5.45 -14.75
N LYS A 196 25.53 4.16 -14.77
CA LYS A 196 25.88 3.17 -13.74
C LYS A 196 26.77 2.02 -14.22
N SER A 197 27.53 1.48 -13.27
CA SER A 197 28.37 0.28 -13.40
C SER A 197 27.59 -1.02 -13.16
N ASP A 198 26.64 -1.05 -12.21
CA ASP A 198 25.70 -2.17 -12.02
C ASP A 198 24.35 -1.86 -12.67
N GLN A 199 24.00 -2.65 -13.69
CA GLN A 199 22.76 -2.51 -14.45
C GLN A 199 21.62 -3.40 -13.92
N ASN A 200 21.87 -4.23 -12.90
CA ASN A 200 20.93 -5.26 -12.49
C ASN A 200 19.94 -4.83 -11.39
N SER A 201 20.23 -3.78 -10.62
CA SER A 201 19.36 -3.35 -9.51
C SER A 201 19.29 -1.82 -9.38
N TYR A 202 18.25 -1.32 -8.70
CA TYR A 202 18.13 0.10 -8.35
C TYR A 202 18.43 0.30 -6.87
N GLU A 203 19.32 1.23 -6.58
CA GLU A 203 19.60 1.69 -5.23
C GLU A 203 18.66 2.84 -4.85
N PHE A 204 18.60 3.16 -3.56
CA PHE A 204 17.74 4.22 -3.04
C PHE A 204 17.96 5.56 -3.75
N ASP A 205 19.20 5.93 -4.06
CA ASP A 205 19.50 7.21 -4.71
C ASP A 205 19.08 7.25 -6.18
N ASP A 206 19.06 6.11 -6.89
CA ASP A 206 18.52 6.05 -8.27
C ASP A 206 17.04 6.37 -8.28
N LEU A 207 16.30 5.76 -7.35
CA LEU A 207 14.86 5.95 -7.24
C LEU A 207 14.54 7.43 -7.00
N ARG A 208 15.41 8.20 -6.34
CA ARG A 208 15.21 9.65 -6.13
C ARG A 208 15.32 10.46 -7.41
N GLN A 209 16.09 9.99 -8.39
CA GLN A 209 16.29 10.66 -9.68
C GLN A 209 15.19 10.35 -10.71
N MET A 210 14.32 9.38 -10.44
CA MET A 210 13.17 9.02 -11.31
C MET A 210 12.03 10.04 -11.18
N HIS A 211 12.26 11.27 -11.65
CA HIS A 211 11.36 12.40 -11.47
C HIS A 211 10.09 12.28 -12.32
N TYR A 212 10.21 11.85 -13.57
CA TYR A 212 9.09 11.69 -14.49
C TYR A 212 8.22 10.50 -14.09
N LEU A 213 8.82 9.38 -13.70
CA LEU A 213 8.09 8.25 -13.11
C LEU A 213 7.35 8.67 -11.83
N HIS A 214 8.00 9.44 -10.94
CA HIS A 214 7.36 9.96 -9.74
C HIS A 214 6.15 10.85 -10.06
N ALA A 215 6.28 11.71 -11.08
CA ALA A 215 5.18 12.56 -11.55
C ALA A 215 4.02 11.72 -12.11
N ALA A 216 4.31 10.70 -12.93
CA ALA A 216 3.30 9.82 -13.51
C ALA A 216 2.55 9.00 -12.45
N ILE A 217 3.26 8.46 -11.45
CA ILE A 217 2.66 7.78 -10.29
C ILE A 217 1.78 8.74 -9.48
N SER A 218 2.24 9.98 -9.29
CA SER A 218 1.46 11.00 -8.57
C SER A 218 0.20 11.42 -9.34
N GLU A 219 0.28 11.52 -10.65
CA GLU A 219 -0.89 11.81 -11.49
C GLU A 219 -1.89 10.65 -11.47
N ALA A 220 -1.40 9.40 -11.48
CA ALA A 220 -2.26 8.23 -11.32
C ALA A 220 -3.03 8.25 -10.00
N MET A 221 -2.36 8.56 -8.88
CA MET A 221 -3.04 8.71 -7.59
C MET A 221 -3.89 9.98 -7.48
N ARG A 222 -3.63 11.03 -8.27
CA ARG A 222 -4.50 12.21 -8.35
C ARG A 222 -5.84 11.87 -9.03
N LEU A 223 -5.79 11.07 -10.10
CA LEU A 223 -6.97 10.60 -10.84
C LEU A 223 -7.70 9.49 -10.08
N PHE A 224 -6.94 8.55 -9.52
CA PHE A 224 -7.42 7.37 -8.83
C PHE A 224 -6.76 7.22 -7.45
N PRO A 225 -7.14 8.05 -6.45
CA PRO A 225 -6.54 7.99 -5.13
C PRO A 225 -6.89 6.67 -4.43
N PRO A 226 -5.91 5.91 -3.90
CA PRO A 226 -6.20 4.67 -3.18
C PRO A 226 -7.15 4.85 -2.01
N VAL A 227 -7.12 5.98 -1.30
CA VAL A 227 -8.05 6.30 -0.21
C VAL A 227 -8.86 7.55 -0.61
N PRO A 228 -10.03 7.38 -1.28
CA PRO A 228 -10.79 8.51 -1.83
C PRO A 228 -11.61 9.25 -0.78
N VAL A 229 -11.89 8.63 0.37
CA VAL A 229 -12.71 9.19 1.45
C VAL A 229 -11.93 9.11 2.76
N ASP A 230 -11.75 10.26 3.41
CA ASP A 230 -11.25 10.37 4.78
C ASP A 230 -12.24 11.19 5.61
N THR A 231 -12.51 10.75 6.84
CA THR A 231 -13.48 11.39 7.73
C THR A 231 -12.76 11.92 8.97
N LYS A 232 -12.95 13.20 9.27
CA LYS A 232 -12.43 13.83 10.50
C LYS A 232 -13.59 14.13 11.44
N ALA A 233 -13.41 13.83 12.72
CA ALA A 233 -14.34 14.19 13.78
C ALA A 233 -13.66 15.15 14.77
N CYS A 234 -14.36 16.20 15.15
CA CYS A 234 -13.92 17.16 16.15
C CYS A 234 -14.02 16.50 17.54
N LEU A 235 -12.88 16.34 18.24
CA LEU A 235 -12.83 15.66 19.55
C LEU A 235 -13.19 16.58 20.73
N LYS A 236 -13.00 17.88 20.56
CA LYS A 236 -13.31 18.94 21.54
C LYS A 236 -13.84 20.14 20.77
N PRO A 237 -14.71 20.98 21.35
CA PRO A 237 -15.12 22.22 20.70
C PRO A 237 -13.90 22.99 20.18
N ASP A 238 -13.87 23.21 18.88
CA ASP A 238 -12.82 23.99 18.24
C ASP A 238 -13.17 25.47 18.32
N VAL A 239 -12.18 26.29 18.67
CA VAL A 239 -12.34 27.73 18.79
C VAL A 239 -11.88 28.42 17.48
N PRO A 240 -12.64 29.39 16.92
CA PRO A 240 -12.34 30.01 15.62
C PRO A 240 -10.96 30.70 15.51
N GLU A 241 -10.32 31.01 16.64
CA GLU A 241 -9.08 31.78 16.80
C GLU A 241 -7.90 31.15 16.04
N ARG A 242 -7.93 29.86 15.74
CA ARG A 242 -6.92 29.22 14.87
C ARG A 242 -6.90 29.74 13.43
N TRP A 243 -7.99 30.37 12.98
CA TRP A 243 -8.13 30.95 11.65
C TRP A 243 -7.89 32.45 11.63
N LEU A 244 -7.43 33.00 12.76
CA LEU A 244 -7.23 34.42 12.97
C LEU A 244 -5.74 34.68 13.19
N GLU A 245 -5.19 35.70 12.53
CA GLU A 245 -3.83 36.19 12.81
C GLU A 245 -3.84 37.71 12.98
N GLU A 246 -2.91 38.24 13.80
CA GLU A 246 -2.75 39.68 13.96
C GLU A 246 -1.95 40.26 12.79
N GLU A 247 -2.51 41.27 12.14
CA GLU A 247 -1.85 41.99 11.08
C GLU A 247 -0.81 42.96 11.66
N ASN A 248 0.48 42.68 11.38
CA ASN A 248 1.62 43.58 11.58
C ASN A 248 1.67 44.31 12.95
N GLY A 249 1.28 43.65 14.05
CA GLY A 249 1.36 44.19 15.42
C GLY A 249 0.43 45.38 15.70
N GLY A 250 -0.56 45.65 14.84
CA GLY A 250 -1.47 46.79 14.94
C GLY A 250 -2.80 46.50 15.65
N GLY A 251 -2.99 45.30 16.20
CA GLY A 251 -4.23 44.89 16.88
C GLY A 251 -5.41 44.54 15.96
N THR A 252 -5.23 44.63 14.64
CA THR A 252 -6.23 44.17 13.66
C THR A 252 -6.09 42.66 13.46
N VAL A 253 -7.19 41.92 13.67
CA VAL A 253 -7.24 40.47 13.50
C VAL A 253 -7.85 40.14 12.13
N VAL A 254 -7.13 39.39 11.30
CA VAL A 254 -7.54 39.01 9.94
C VAL A 254 -7.71 37.51 9.80
N TYR A 255 -8.60 37.10 8.88
CA TYR A 255 -8.76 35.69 8.53
C TYR A 255 -7.51 35.18 7.79
N ARG A 256 -6.92 34.12 8.34
CA ARG A 256 -5.80 33.40 7.75
C ARG A 256 -6.29 32.08 7.12
N PRO A 257 -6.51 32.03 5.81
CA PRO A 257 -6.74 30.77 5.13
C PRO A 257 -5.45 29.94 5.10
N GLU A 258 -5.49 28.73 5.67
CA GLU A 258 -4.45 27.71 5.43
C GLU A 258 -4.65 27.08 4.05
N ASN A 259 -3.56 26.69 3.38
CA ASN A 259 -3.61 26.17 2.00
C ASN A 259 -4.54 24.95 1.91
N PRO A 260 -5.71 25.05 1.24
CA PRO A 260 -6.71 24.02 1.33
C PRO A 260 -6.38 22.81 0.48
N PHE A 261 -5.66 22.96 -0.65
CA PHE A 261 -5.40 21.88 -1.59
C PHE A 261 -4.18 22.14 -2.48
N LYS A 262 -3.16 21.28 -2.38
CA LYS A 262 -2.14 21.14 -3.44
C LYS A 262 -1.96 19.71 -3.92
N TYR A 263 -2.14 18.72 -3.03
CA TYR A 263 -2.18 17.27 -3.34
C TYR A 263 -2.42 16.46 -2.05
N PRO A 264 -3.67 16.24 -1.59
CA PRO A 264 -3.96 15.65 -0.28
C PRO A 264 -3.95 14.11 -0.26
N VAL A 265 -3.37 13.43 -1.26
CA VAL A 265 -3.35 11.96 -1.38
C VAL A 265 -2.71 11.28 -0.16
N PHE A 266 -1.73 11.93 0.46
CA PHE A 266 -1.09 11.47 1.70
C PHE A 266 -1.53 12.29 2.92
N HIS A 267 -2.69 12.96 2.85
CA HIS A 267 -3.17 13.95 3.82
C HIS A 267 -2.22 15.15 3.99
N GLY A 268 -2.34 15.89 5.10
CA GLY A 268 -1.52 17.05 5.42
C GLY A 268 -1.52 17.34 6.92
N GLY A 269 -0.56 18.17 7.37
CA GLY A 269 -0.39 18.52 8.78
C GLY A 269 -0.03 17.31 9.66
N ALA A 270 -0.55 17.29 10.90
CA ALA A 270 -0.24 16.27 11.91
C ALA A 270 -0.71 14.84 11.57
N ARG A 271 -1.50 14.67 10.49
CA ARG A 271 -2.03 13.37 10.03
C ARG A 271 -1.48 12.96 8.65
N VAL A 272 -0.39 13.61 8.21
CA VAL A 272 0.32 13.19 6.98
C VAL A 272 0.70 11.70 7.10
N CYS A 273 0.49 10.95 6.02
CA CYS A 273 0.77 9.53 5.98
C CYS A 273 2.23 9.25 6.34
N LEU A 274 2.42 8.45 7.40
CA LEU A 274 3.75 8.04 7.88
C LEU A 274 4.54 7.28 6.81
N GLY A 275 3.83 6.51 5.96
CA GLY A 275 4.41 5.66 4.91
C GLY A 275 4.71 6.37 3.59
N LYS A 276 4.47 7.68 3.45
CA LYS A 276 4.55 8.40 2.16
C LYS A 276 5.86 8.13 1.39
N GLU A 277 7.00 8.36 2.02
CA GLU A 277 8.31 8.24 1.37
C GLU A 277 8.64 6.77 1.02
N MET A 278 8.22 5.84 1.87
CA MET A 278 8.36 4.41 1.63
C MET A 278 7.50 3.96 0.46
N ALA A 279 6.24 4.40 0.41
CA ALA A 279 5.31 4.09 -0.67
C ALA A 279 5.85 4.56 -2.02
N TYR A 280 6.32 5.80 -2.13
CA TYR A 280 6.92 6.28 -3.39
C TYR A 280 8.17 5.51 -3.79
N THR A 281 9.03 5.18 -2.83
CA THR A 281 10.24 4.38 -3.09
C THR A 281 9.87 3.00 -3.64
N GLN A 282 8.95 2.29 -2.99
CA GLN A 282 8.49 0.97 -3.40
C GLN A 282 7.75 1.02 -4.76
N MET A 283 6.87 2.01 -4.96
CA MET A 283 6.14 2.16 -6.23
C MET A 283 7.09 2.42 -7.40
N LYS A 284 8.10 3.29 -7.22
CA LYS A 284 9.09 3.56 -8.27
C LYS A 284 9.93 2.33 -8.58
N LEU A 285 10.39 1.61 -7.56
CA LEU A 285 11.17 0.38 -7.74
C LEU A 285 10.38 -0.66 -8.56
N VAL A 286 9.14 -0.97 -8.14
CA VAL A 286 8.29 -1.94 -8.84
C VAL A 286 7.97 -1.47 -10.25
N ALA A 287 7.55 -0.22 -10.43
CA ALA A 287 7.19 0.32 -11.73
C ALA A 287 8.37 0.31 -12.70
N ALA A 288 9.55 0.78 -12.26
CA ALA A 288 10.75 0.81 -13.08
C ALA A 288 11.17 -0.60 -13.51
N THR A 289 11.24 -1.55 -12.57
CA THR A 289 11.61 -2.94 -12.88
C THR A 289 10.63 -3.60 -13.85
N ILE A 290 9.32 -3.46 -13.65
CA ILE A 290 8.33 -4.03 -14.57
C ILE A 290 8.47 -3.40 -15.95
N MET A 291 8.61 -2.07 -16.04
CA MET A 291 8.67 -1.37 -17.32
C MET A 291 9.94 -1.68 -18.12
N GLU A 292 11.09 -1.86 -17.47
CA GLU A 292 12.35 -2.25 -18.11
C GLU A 292 12.34 -3.69 -18.61
N VAL A 293 11.82 -4.62 -17.79
CA VAL A 293 11.93 -6.05 -18.08
C VAL A 293 10.77 -6.54 -18.95
N PHE A 294 9.59 -5.91 -18.84
CA PHE A 294 8.37 -6.41 -19.45
C PHE A 294 7.62 -5.36 -20.29
N GLU A 295 7.00 -5.88 -21.35
CA GLU A 295 5.86 -5.28 -22.01
C GLU A 295 4.58 -5.78 -21.34
N VAL A 296 3.80 -4.86 -20.78
CA VAL A 296 2.50 -5.16 -20.16
C VAL A 296 1.39 -4.79 -21.14
N GLU A 297 0.60 -5.77 -21.56
CA GLU A 297 -0.55 -5.63 -22.45
C GLU A 297 -1.83 -5.98 -21.66
N LEU A 298 -2.88 -5.16 -21.73
CA LEU A 298 -4.17 -5.48 -21.10
C LEU A 298 -4.90 -6.56 -21.90
N GLU A 299 -5.49 -7.54 -21.20
CA GLU A 299 -6.26 -8.61 -21.87
C GLU A 299 -7.62 -8.11 -22.41
N VAL A 300 -8.25 -7.16 -21.70
CA VAL A 300 -9.54 -6.57 -22.11
C VAL A 300 -9.32 -5.09 -22.44
N VAL A 301 -9.44 -4.75 -23.72
CA VAL A 301 -9.32 -3.38 -24.27
C VAL A 301 -10.68 -2.67 -24.25
N GLU A 302 -11.50 -2.90 -23.23
CA GLU A 302 -12.65 -2.01 -23.04
C GLU A 302 -12.12 -0.67 -22.55
N LYS A 303 -12.27 0.38 -23.36
CA LYS A 303 -11.87 1.76 -23.02
C LYS A 303 -12.67 2.37 -21.86
N LYS A 304 -13.41 1.55 -21.11
CA LYS A 304 -14.21 1.97 -19.98
C LYS A 304 -13.34 1.92 -18.72
N VAL A 305 -13.47 2.93 -17.87
CA VAL A 305 -12.86 2.92 -16.54
C VAL A 305 -13.37 1.68 -15.77
N PRO A 306 -12.48 0.83 -15.23
CA PRO A 306 -12.87 -0.33 -14.43
C PRO A 306 -13.80 0.05 -13.27
N GLU A 307 -14.77 -0.82 -12.98
CA GLU A 307 -15.55 -0.70 -11.75
C GLU A 307 -14.64 -0.84 -10.54
N HIS A 308 -14.87 -0.01 -9.52
CA HIS A 308 -14.14 -0.10 -8.26
C HIS A 308 -14.99 -0.79 -7.20
N VAL A 309 -14.32 -1.50 -6.28
CA VAL A 309 -14.97 -2.04 -5.08
C VAL A 309 -15.14 -0.93 -4.07
N LEU A 310 -16.31 -0.88 -3.45
CA LEU A 310 -16.54 -0.05 -2.27
C LEU A 310 -15.86 -0.72 -1.05
N SER A 311 -14.55 -0.51 -0.93
CA SER A 311 -13.72 -0.92 0.20
C SER A 311 -12.97 0.28 0.80
N LEU A 312 -12.16 0.03 1.83
CA LEU A 312 -11.31 1.06 2.44
C LEU A 312 -10.37 1.71 1.42
N THR A 313 -9.93 0.90 0.44
CA THR A 313 -9.14 1.37 -0.71
C THR A 313 -9.91 1.22 -2.02
N MET A 314 -9.57 2.07 -3.00
CA MET A 314 -10.16 2.03 -4.33
C MET A 314 -9.46 0.99 -5.22
N ARG A 315 -9.95 -0.25 -5.18
CA ARG A 315 -9.43 -1.38 -5.96
C ARG A 315 -10.31 -1.66 -7.18
N MET A 316 -9.73 -2.22 -8.24
CA MET A 316 -10.51 -2.69 -9.39
C MET A 316 -11.25 -3.97 -9.00
N LYS A 317 -12.55 -4.03 -9.29
CA LYS A 317 -13.45 -5.11 -8.90
C LYS A 317 -13.02 -6.49 -9.39
N ASP A 318 -12.53 -6.56 -10.63
CA ASP A 318 -12.14 -7.81 -11.28
C ASP A 318 -10.62 -7.96 -11.43
N GLY A 319 -9.87 -7.10 -10.73
CA GLY A 319 -8.42 -6.97 -10.84
C GLY A 319 -7.97 -6.37 -12.17
N LEU A 320 -6.66 -6.44 -12.44
CA LEU A 320 -6.05 -5.93 -13.68
C LEU A 320 -5.45 -7.10 -14.46
N LYS A 321 -6.25 -7.66 -15.38
CA LYS A 321 -5.82 -8.81 -16.19
C LYS A 321 -4.87 -8.37 -17.29
N VAL A 322 -3.64 -8.88 -17.24
CA VAL A 322 -2.58 -8.51 -18.18
C VAL A 322 -1.90 -9.75 -18.76
N ARG A 323 -1.38 -9.56 -19.96
CA ARG A 323 -0.39 -10.42 -20.59
C ARG A 323 0.95 -9.69 -20.53
N VAL A 324 1.98 -10.39 -20.09
CA VAL A 324 3.33 -9.84 -20.02
C VAL A 324 4.22 -10.52 -21.05
N ARG A 325 5.08 -9.76 -21.70
CA ARG A 325 6.15 -10.28 -22.58
C ARG A 325 7.48 -9.73 -22.10
N LYS A 326 8.53 -10.54 -22.16
CA LYS A 326 9.89 -10.07 -21.90
C LYS A 326 10.30 -9.10 -23.00
N ARG A 327 10.87 -7.95 -22.64
CA ARG A 327 11.37 -6.94 -23.58
C ARG A 327 12.63 -7.40 -24.31
#